data_AF-A0A143ZG25-F1
#
_entry.id   AF-A0A143ZG25-F1
#
_cell.length_a   1.000
_cell.length_b   1.000
_cell.length_c   1.000
_cell.angle_alpha   90.00
_cell.angle_beta   90.00
_cell.angle_gamma   90.00
#
_symmetry.space_group_name_H-M   'P 1'
#
loop_
_entity.id
_entity.type
_entity.pdbx_description
1 polymer ?
#
loop_
_entity_poly.entity_id
_entity_poly.type
_entity_poly.pdbx_seq_one_letter_code
_entity_poly.pdbx_strand_id
1 'polypeptide(L)'
;MSGVMSAGNALQAAVFATLSGDAALVAALGDGGIHDRLLEGAKHPYLRLAGIESSDWSTASEPGEEHAMTIEARGGEGGNKVVQEIAGRVRALLHDAGLSLADHHLVNLRH
;
A
#
# COMPACT_ATOMS: atom_id res chain seq x y z
N MET A 1 23.20 16.00 -1.89
CA MET A 1 22.03 15.82 -2.78
C MET A 1 20.92 15.23 -1.93
N SER A 2 20.03 16.06 -1.40
CA SER A 2 18.75 15.54 -0.87
C SER A 2 17.98 15.09 -2.09
N GLY A 3 18.01 13.79 -2.39
CA GLY A 3 17.28 13.24 -3.52
C GLY A 3 15.80 13.41 -3.25
N VAL A 4 15.10 14.15 -4.12
CA VAL A 4 13.65 14.19 -4.12
C VAL A 4 13.16 12.74 -4.23
N MET A 5 12.30 12.32 -3.30
CA MET A 5 11.68 11.00 -3.33
C MET A 5 10.81 10.90 -4.58
N SER A 6 10.86 9.81 -5.35
CA SER A 6 9.93 9.66 -6.48
C SER A 6 8.47 9.59 -5.99
N ALA A 7 7.52 10.02 -6.83
CA ALA A 7 6.09 9.98 -6.51
C ALA A 7 5.64 8.58 -6.07
N GLY A 8 6.09 7.54 -6.79
CA GLY A 8 5.78 6.15 -6.45
C GLY A 8 6.33 5.70 -5.08
N ASN A 9 7.55 6.12 -4.74
CA ASN A 9 8.10 5.84 -3.41
C ASN A 9 7.32 6.60 -2.32
N ALA A 10 6.98 7.87 -2.56
CA ALA A 10 6.19 8.66 -1.63
C ALA A 10 4.81 8.05 -1.39
N LEU A 11 4.16 7.53 -2.44
CA LEU A 11 2.91 6.80 -2.36
C LEU A 11 3.05 5.51 -1.54
N GLN A 12 4.07 4.68 -1.81
CA GLN A 12 4.33 3.45 -1.04
C GLN A 12 4.54 3.73 0.45
N ALA A 13 5.29 4.78 0.78
CA ALA A 13 5.50 5.18 2.18
C ALA A 13 4.20 5.63 2.86
N ALA A 14 3.37 6.42 2.18
CA ALA A 14 2.09 6.89 2.72
C ALA A 14 1.08 5.74 2.89
N VAL A 15 1.03 4.81 1.93
CA VAL A 15 0.22 3.58 2.03
C VAL A 15 0.71 2.73 3.21
N PHE A 16 2.01 2.48 3.33
CA PHE A 16 2.58 1.71 4.45
C PHE A 16 2.23 2.35 5.81
N ALA A 17 2.38 3.68 5.93
CA ALA A 17 2.05 4.40 7.16
C ALA A 17 0.56 4.30 7.50
N THR A 18 -0.31 4.41 6.50
CA THR A 18 -1.77 4.29 6.68
C THR A 18 -2.16 2.90 7.15
N LEU A 19 -1.63 1.85 6.50
CA LEU A 19 -1.95 0.47 6.87
C LEU A 19 -1.36 0.09 8.23
N SER A 20 -0.12 0.49 8.52
CA SER A 20 0.54 0.22 9.81
C SER A 20 -0.04 1.04 10.95
N GLY A 21 -0.74 2.14 10.66
CA GLY A 21 -1.46 2.95 11.64
C GLY A 21 -2.84 2.41 12.02
N ASP A 22 -3.39 1.44 11.27
CA ASP A 22 -4.68 0.86 11.57
C ASP A 22 -4.58 -0.26 12.62
N ALA A 23 -5.06 0.02 13.83
CA ALA A 23 -4.97 -0.92 14.95
C ALA A 23 -5.66 -2.27 14.69
N ALA A 24 -6.78 -2.28 13.94
CA ALA A 24 -7.49 -3.51 13.61
C ALA A 24 -6.69 -4.39 12.64
N LEU A 25 -6.07 -3.77 11.63
CA LEU A 25 -5.20 -4.46 10.70
C LEU A 25 -3.94 -4.99 11.39
N VAL A 26 -3.28 -4.18 12.22
CA VAL A 26 -2.10 -4.62 13.01
C VAL A 26 -2.46 -5.78 13.94
N ALA A 27 -3.62 -5.73 14.61
CA ALA A 27 -4.06 -6.83 15.48
C ALA A 27 -4.33 -8.13 14.70
N ALA A 28 -4.80 -8.04 13.45
CA ALA A 28 -5.05 -9.20 12.60
C ALA A 28 -3.77 -9.83 12.02
N LEU A 29 -2.78 -9.00 11.67
CA LEU A 29 -1.53 -9.43 11.02
C LEU A 29 -0.43 -9.78 12.02
N GLY A 30 -0.47 -9.18 13.21
CA GLY A 30 0.61 -9.25 14.19
C GLY A 30 1.82 -8.37 13.82
N ASP A 31 2.79 -8.31 14.74
CA ASP A 31 3.98 -7.48 14.59
C ASP A 31 4.78 -7.87 13.33
N GLY A 32 5.09 -6.87 12.51
CA GLY A 32 5.84 -7.07 11.26
C GLY A 32 5.03 -7.76 10.15
N GLY A 33 3.72 -7.89 10.30
CA GLY A 33 2.84 -8.51 9.31
C GLY A 33 2.59 -7.66 8.05
N ILE A 34 3.19 -6.48 7.92
CA ILE A 34 3.20 -5.65 6.71
C ILE A 34 4.64 -5.44 6.26
N HIS A 35 4.95 -5.75 5.01
CA HIS A 35 6.30 -5.60 4.44
C HIS A 35 6.26 -5.41 2.92
N ASP A 36 7.34 -4.92 2.31
CA ASP A 36 7.48 -4.71 0.86
C ASP A 36 8.43 -5.72 0.19
N ARG A 37 9.33 -6.32 0.95
CA ARG A 37 10.22 -7.40 0.51
C ARG A 37 9.57 -8.78 0.61
N LEU A 38 10.09 -9.73 -0.15
CA LEU A 38 9.79 -11.15 0.07
C LEU A 38 10.52 -11.62 1.33
N LEU A 39 9.81 -12.29 2.23
CA LEU A 39 10.35 -12.83 3.47
C LEU A 39 10.25 -14.35 3.46
N GLU A 40 11.38 -15.05 3.58
CA GLU A 40 11.37 -16.49 3.83
C GLU A 40 10.82 -16.75 5.24
N GLY A 41 9.82 -17.63 5.34
CA GLY A 41 9.21 -17.98 6.63
C GLY A 41 8.33 -16.89 7.26
N ALA A 42 7.76 -15.98 6.46
CA ALA A 42 6.77 -15.02 6.93
C ALA A 42 5.62 -15.73 7.67
N LYS A 43 5.27 -15.22 8.86
CA LYS A 43 4.13 -15.73 9.62
C LYS A 43 2.83 -15.24 8.98
N HIS A 44 1.86 -16.14 8.85
CA HIS A 44 0.55 -15.79 8.34
C HIS A 44 -0.42 -15.38 9.46
N PRO A 45 -1.40 -14.50 9.17
CA PRO A 45 -1.55 -13.79 7.89
C PRO A 45 -0.58 -12.59 7.77
N TYR A 46 -0.23 -12.21 6.54
CA TYR A 46 0.57 -11.01 6.26
C TYR A 46 0.05 -10.24 5.04
N LEU A 47 0.46 -8.97 4.95
CA LEU A 47 0.32 -8.09 3.79
C LEU A 47 1.69 -7.81 3.18
N ARG A 48 1.80 -7.99 1.86
CA ARG A 48 2.98 -7.61 1.10
C ARG A 48 2.65 -6.47 0.12
N LEU A 49 3.38 -5.37 0.20
CA LEU A 49 3.41 -4.33 -0.84
C LEU A 49 4.28 -4.86 -1.98
N ALA A 50 3.68 -5.55 -2.94
CA ALA A 50 4.38 -6.44 -3.86
C ALA A 50 5.05 -5.71 -5.02
N GLY A 51 4.56 -4.53 -5.38
CA GLY A 51 5.13 -3.70 -6.44
C GLY A 51 4.30 -2.47 -6.73
N ILE A 52 4.91 -1.56 -7.48
CA ILE A 52 4.31 -0.35 -8.02
C ILE A 52 4.80 -0.17 -9.45
N GLU A 53 3.87 -0.02 -10.38
CA GLU A 53 4.13 0.32 -11.78
C GLU A 53 3.71 1.77 -12.01
N SER A 54 4.56 2.56 -12.66
CA SER A 54 4.31 3.98 -12.92
C SER A 54 4.21 4.24 -14.41
N SER A 55 3.25 5.07 -14.79
CA SER A 55 3.10 5.60 -16.15
C SER A 55 3.01 7.13 -16.12
N ASP A 56 3.44 7.77 -17.21
CA ASP A 56 3.27 9.21 -17.38
C ASP A 56 1.78 9.55 -17.50
N TRP A 57 1.34 10.50 -16.69
CA TRP A 57 0.00 11.08 -16.72
C TRP A 57 0.07 12.61 -16.80
N SER A 58 1.12 13.12 -17.44
CA SER A 58 1.27 14.55 -17.66
C SER A 58 0.20 15.10 -18.60
N THR A 59 -0.29 16.29 -18.29
CA THR A 59 -1.13 17.07 -19.20
C THR A 59 -0.24 17.97 -20.07
N ALA A 60 -0.84 18.78 -20.94
CA ALA A 60 -0.11 19.81 -21.67
C ALA A 60 0.49 20.90 -20.76
N SER A 61 0.01 21.02 -19.51
CA SER A 61 0.34 22.11 -18.59
C SER A 61 1.01 21.64 -17.30
N GLU A 62 0.78 20.42 -16.83
CA GLU A 62 1.29 19.92 -15.57
C GLU A 62 1.91 18.52 -15.70
N PRO A 63 3.06 18.26 -15.05
CA PRO A 63 3.58 16.90 -14.93
C PRO A 63 2.69 16.06 -14.00
N GLY A 64 2.54 14.77 -14.32
CA GLY A 64 1.74 13.85 -13.52
C GLY A 64 2.20 12.40 -13.72
N GLU A 65 1.94 11.56 -12.72
CA GLU A 65 2.18 10.12 -12.77
C GLU A 65 0.92 9.37 -12.34
N GLU A 66 0.62 8.27 -13.02
CA GLU A 66 -0.33 7.27 -12.55
C GLU A 66 0.44 6.08 -11.99
N HIS A 67 -0.05 5.52 -10.87
CA HIS A 67 0.59 4.41 -10.17
C HIS A 67 -0.37 3.25 -9.96
N ALA A 68 -0.03 2.09 -10.51
CA ALA A 68 -0.68 0.83 -10.20
C ALA A 68 0.10 0.09 -9.10
N MET A 69 -0.42 0.11 -7.87
CA MET A 69 0.18 -0.58 -6.73
C MET A 69 -0.48 -1.94 -6.47
N THR A 70 0.32 -2.98 -6.31
CA THR A 70 -0.16 -4.33 -5.95
C THR A 70 0.08 -4.59 -4.45
N ILE A 71 -1.00 -4.89 -3.73
CA ILE A 71 -0.96 -5.30 -2.32
C ILE A 71 -1.49 -6.73 -2.21
N GLU A 72 -0.67 -7.64 -1.69
CA GLU A 72 -0.98 -9.04 -1.56
C GLU A 72 -1.33 -9.39 -0.12
N ALA A 73 -2.57 -9.82 0.13
CA ALA A 73 -2.93 -10.48 1.38
C ALA A 73 -2.68 -11.98 1.28
N ARG A 74 -2.00 -12.55 2.28
CA ARG A 74 -1.61 -13.96 2.33
C ARG A 74 -2.02 -14.57 3.66
N GLY A 75 -2.95 -15.51 3.62
CA GLY A 75 -3.42 -16.28 4.78
C GLY A 75 -2.66 -17.59 4.95
N GLY A 76 -2.90 -18.26 6.08
CA GLY A 76 -2.41 -19.61 6.33
C GLY A 76 -3.36 -20.69 5.80
N GLU A 77 -3.14 -21.93 6.24
CA GLU A 77 -4.04 -23.04 5.98
C GLU A 77 -5.42 -22.82 6.65
N GLY A 78 -6.50 -23.35 6.07
CA GLY A 78 -7.85 -23.25 6.66
C GLY A 78 -8.82 -22.29 5.96
N GLY A 79 -8.46 -21.73 4.81
CA GLY A 79 -9.36 -21.02 3.90
C GLY A 79 -9.20 -19.50 3.88
N ASN A 80 -9.93 -18.85 2.95
CA ASN A 80 -9.67 -17.46 2.57
C ASN A 80 -10.43 -16.39 3.38
N LYS A 81 -11.22 -16.75 4.39
CA LYS A 81 -12.06 -15.79 5.13
C LYS A 81 -11.22 -14.63 5.70
N VAL A 82 -10.15 -14.95 6.42
CA VAL A 82 -9.25 -13.95 7.02
C VAL A 82 -8.61 -13.07 5.95
N VAL A 83 -8.21 -13.65 4.82
CA VAL A 83 -7.63 -12.91 3.68
C VAL A 83 -8.64 -11.92 3.09
N GLN A 84 -9.90 -12.32 2.94
CA GLN A 84 -10.96 -11.43 2.43
C GLN A 84 -11.29 -10.30 3.42
N GLU A 85 -11.30 -10.59 4.72
CA GLU A 85 -11.48 -9.57 5.77
C GLU A 85 -10.34 -8.54 5.76
N ILE A 86 -9.09 -9.00 5.66
CA ILE A 86 -7.91 -8.14 5.52
C ILE A 86 -8.00 -7.30 4.24
N ALA A 87 -8.30 -7.91 3.09
CA ALA A 87 -8.41 -7.20 1.82
C ALA A 87 -9.53 -6.15 1.86
N GLY A 88 -10.67 -6.47 2.49
CA GLY A 88 -11.76 -5.53 2.73
C GLY A 88 -11.34 -4.34 3.60
N ARG A 89 -10.57 -4.58 4.67
CA ARG A 89 -10.04 -3.51 5.52
C ARG A 89 -9.05 -2.62 4.78
N VAL A 90 -8.12 -3.21 4.01
CA VAL A 90 -7.18 -2.46 3.16
C VAL A 90 -7.92 -1.59 2.16
N ARG A 91 -8.93 -2.12 1.46
CA ARG A 91 -9.76 -1.35 0.54
C ARG A 91 -10.46 -0.18 1.25
N ALA A 92 -11.02 -0.40 2.43
CA ALA A 92 -11.69 0.65 3.19
C ALA A 92 -10.74 1.76 3.67
N LEU A 93 -9.48 1.42 3.99
CA LEU A 93 -8.47 2.39 4.42
C LEU A 93 -7.92 3.23 3.26
N LEU A 94 -7.87 2.68 2.04
CA LEU A 94 -7.19 3.31 0.91
C LEU A 94 -8.15 3.92 -0.12
N HIS A 95 -9.38 3.41 -0.26
CA HIS A 95 -10.32 3.91 -1.27
C HIS A 95 -10.69 5.37 -0.99
N ASP A 96 -10.43 6.24 -1.98
CA ASP A 96 -10.65 7.69 -1.91
C ASP A 96 -9.96 8.37 -0.70
N ALA A 97 -8.91 7.75 -0.15
CA ALA A 97 -8.15 8.32 0.97
C ALA A 97 -7.26 9.48 0.50
N GLY A 98 -7.36 10.62 1.19
CA GLY A 98 -6.51 11.80 0.97
C GLY A 98 -5.14 11.68 1.63
N LEU A 99 -4.31 10.75 1.16
CA LEU A 99 -2.98 10.52 1.73
C LEU A 99 -2.05 11.72 1.50
N SER A 100 -1.32 12.14 2.54
CA SER A 100 -0.29 13.16 2.42
C SER A 100 1.00 12.52 1.90
N LEU A 101 1.48 12.99 0.73
CA LEU A 101 2.72 12.52 0.13
C LEU A 101 3.83 13.57 0.36
N ALA A 102 5.05 13.11 0.62
CA ALA A 102 6.19 14.01 0.71
C ALA A 102 6.50 14.59 -0.69
N ASP A 103 6.57 15.92 -0.79
CA ASP A 103 6.89 16.67 -2.01
C ASP A 103 5.95 16.43 -3.22
N HIS A 104 4.82 15.75 -3.03
CA HIS A 104 3.85 15.39 -4.08
C HIS A 104 2.41 15.61 -3.61
N HIS A 105 1.49 15.72 -4.57
CA HIS A 105 0.07 15.87 -4.29
C HIS A 105 -0.70 14.66 -4.85
N LEU A 106 -1.43 13.95 -3.99
CA LEU A 106 -2.30 12.85 -4.40
C LEU A 106 -3.65 13.40 -4.88
N VAL A 107 -3.98 13.14 -6.15
CA VAL A 107 -5.24 13.58 -6.76
C VAL A 107 -6.39 12.59 -6.48
N ASN A 108 -6.14 11.29 -6.64
CA ASN A 108 -7.12 10.24 -6.38
C ASN A 108 -6.42 8.92 -6.00
N LEU A 109 -7.11 8.04 -5.26
CA LEU A 109 -6.67 6.68 -4.95
C LEU A 109 -7.84 5.70 -5.05
N ARG A 110 -7.75 4.75 -5.99
CA ARG A 110 -8.80 3.76 -6.32
C ARG A 110 -8.24 2.35 -6.52
N HIS A 111 -9.15 1.36 -6.56
CA HIS A 111 -8.86 -0.08 -6.61
C HIS A 111 -9.84 -0.84 -7.50
#